data_AF-A0AAD2FY05-F1
#
_entry.id   AF-A0AAD2FY05-F1
#
_cell.length_a   1.000
_cell.length_b   1.000
_cell.length_c   1.000
_cell.angle_alpha   90.00
_cell.angle_beta   90.00
_cell.angle_gamma   90.00
#
_symmetry.space_group_name_H-M   'P 1'
#
loop_
_entity.id
_entity.type
_entity.pdbx_description
1 polymer ?
#
loop_
_entity_poly.entity_id
_entity_poly.type
_entity_poly.pdbx_seq_one_letter_code
_entity_poly.pdbx_strand_id
1 'polypeptide(L)'
;MVYAPIALQGVGVPHPYGLQVIKHLDMLLRHPANKTKMGAFLEAVLQAHQLETGTSYGLFQQVYANTSILASDMWAKRTWSELDSLSIHLEFDSPSLLPLRQGDQLLVDLFIDSLVDQLTLKWLNWCPIFLHAVTLSDIVNAEGTAITLKAWKGLRADSCSDRYQWHRTARPSNQWWTAWQQWISTHLTGHSNQRGLSSPLGPWHSVDLSWKWQYSQMKATVLLHTHAMVCVRK
;
A
#
# COMPACT_ATOMS: atom_id res chain seq x y z
N MET A 1 -0.88 -41.05 21.53
CA MET A 1 -0.46 -42.12 20.59
C MET A 1 -0.79 -41.86 19.11
N VAL A 2 -1.67 -40.90 18.76
CA VAL A 2 -2.11 -40.69 17.36
C VAL A 2 -1.00 -40.11 16.45
N TYR A 3 -0.26 -39.09 16.92
CA TYR A 3 0.77 -38.39 16.14
C TYR A 3 2.17 -39.03 16.19
N ALA A 4 2.36 -40.08 17.00
CA ALA A 4 3.66 -40.71 17.16
C ALA A 4 4.04 -41.51 15.90
N PRO A 5 5.33 -41.60 15.53
CA PRO A 5 5.79 -42.39 14.40
C PRO A 5 5.39 -43.86 14.52
N ILE A 6 5.16 -44.52 13.39
CA ILE A 6 4.86 -45.97 13.33
C ILE A 6 6.01 -46.77 13.96
N ALA A 7 7.26 -46.29 13.80
CA ALA A 7 8.45 -46.87 14.42
C ALA A 7 8.42 -46.91 15.96
N LEU A 8 7.60 -46.05 16.59
CA LEU A 8 7.40 -45.99 18.03
C LEU A 8 6.00 -46.48 18.44
N GLN A 9 5.41 -47.39 17.66
CA GLN A 9 4.05 -47.95 17.87
C GLN A 9 2.94 -46.88 17.88
N GLY A 10 3.16 -45.73 17.24
CA GLY A 10 2.14 -44.72 17.00
C GLY A 10 1.34 -44.97 15.72
N VAL A 11 0.25 -44.22 15.53
CA VAL A 11 -0.58 -44.30 14.32
C VAL A 11 0.06 -43.57 13.13
N GLY A 12 1.02 -42.67 13.38
CA GLY A 12 1.73 -41.92 12.34
C GLY A 12 0.88 -40.90 11.59
N VAL A 13 -0.33 -40.58 12.10
CA VAL A 13 -1.19 -39.57 11.47
C VAL A 13 -0.59 -38.21 11.81
N PRO A 14 -0.24 -37.36 10.84
CA PRO A 14 0.34 -36.06 11.15
C PRO A 14 -0.72 -35.08 11.68
N HIS A 15 -0.30 -34.13 12.51
CA HIS A 15 -1.22 -33.13 13.08
C HIS A 15 -1.77 -32.21 11.99
N PRO A 16 -3.11 -32.01 11.89
CA PRO A 16 -3.72 -31.28 10.77
C PRO A 16 -3.22 -29.84 10.64
N TYR A 17 -3.04 -29.14 11.77
CA TYR A 17 -2.45 -27.79 11.77
C TYR A 17 -1.02 -27.78 11.23
N GLY A 18 -0.18 -28.75 11.63
CA GLY A 18 1.20 -28.84 11.15
C GLY A 18 1.25 -29.15 9.65
N LEU A 19 0.37 -30.02 9.17
CA LEU A 19 0.23 -30.29 7.73
C LEU A 19 -0.18 -29.05 6.96
N GLN A 20 -1.12 -28.26 7.48
CA GLN A 20 -1.55 -27.02 6.82
C GLN A 20 -0.39 -26.04 6.66
N VAL A 21 0.37 -25.77 7.73
CA VAL A 21 1.53 -24.87 7.68
C VAL A 21 2.58 -25.38 6.70
N ILE A 22 2.90 -26.69 6.74
CA ILE A 22 3.84 -27.31 5.80
C ILE A 22 3.36 -27.13 4.36
N LYS A 23 2.06 -27.30 4.08
CA LYS A 23 1.50 -27.12 2.73
C LYS A 23 1.53 -25.67 2.27
N HIS A 24 1.26 -24.72 3.16
CA HIS A 24 1.38 -23.30 2.84
C HIS A 24 2.83 -22.91 2.52
N LEU A 25 3.79 -23.36 3.33
CA LEU A 25 5.21 -23.14 3.07
C LEU A 25 5.68 -23.79 1.76
N ASP A 26 5.26 -25.03 1.51
CA ASP A 26 5.56 -25.74 0.27
C ASP A 26 5.06 -24.96 -0.95
N MET A 27 3.85 -24.40 -0.84
CA MET A 27 3.25 -23.57 -1.88
C MET A 27 4.04 -22.27 -2.11
N LEU A 28 4.38 -21.56 -1.03
CA LEU A 28 5.10 -20.29 -1.07
C LEU A 28 6.53 -20.43 -1.59
N LEU A 29 7.20 -21.55 -1.31
CA LEU A 29 8.60 -21.76 -1.74
C LEU A 29 8.71 -22.38 -3.13
N ARG A 30 7.87 -23.37 -3.47
CA ARG A 30 8.01 -24.11 -4.74
C ARG A 30 7.47 -23.36 -5.94
N HIS A 31 6.33 -22.69 -5.81
CA HIS A 31 5.63 -22.16 -6.98
C HIS A 31 6.30 -20.92 -7.60
N PRO A 32 6.81 -19.96 -6.80
CA PRO A 32 7.58 -18.83 -7.34
C PRO A 32 8.86 -19.29 -8.03
N ALA A 33 9.62 -20.22 -7.42
CA ALA A 33 10.85 -20.75 -7.98
C ALA A 33 10.66 -21.44 -9.34
N ASN A 34 9.52 -22.12 -9.53
CA ASN A 34 9.22 -22.88 -10.75
C ASN A 34 8.41 -22.09 -11.81
N LYS A 35 8.21 -20.77 -11.63
CA LYS A 35 7.47 -19.89 -12.56
C LYS A 35 6.12 -20.45 -13.04
N THR A 36 5.43 -21.16 -12.14
CA THR A 36 4.13 -21.78 -12.43
C THR A 36 3.03 -20.72 -12.48
N LYS A 37 1.87 -21.04 -13.07
CA LYS A 37 0.68 -20.16 -13.00
C LYS A 37 0.29 -19.83 -11.56
N MET A 38 0.47 -20.79 -10.65
CA MET A 38 0.28 -20.57 -9.22
C MET A 38 1.30 -19.56 -8.67
N GLY A 39 2.56 -19.62 -9.10
CA GLY A 39 3.57 -18.63 -8.71
C GLY A 39 3.17 -17.21 -9.11
N ALA A 40 2.71 -17.01 -10.33
CA ALA A 40 2.20 -15.72 -10.80
C ALA A 40 0.97 -15.24 -10.01
N PHE A 41 0.07 -16.16 -9.64
CA PHE A 41 -1.07 -15.85 -8.78
C PHE A 41 -0.62 -15.42 -7.37
N LEU A 42 0.33 -16.16 -6.77
CA LEU A 42 0.89 -15.82 -5.45
C LEU A 42 1.54 -14.45 -5.46
N GLU A 43 2.34 -14.16 -6.48
CA GLU A 43 2.99 -12.85 -6.65
C GLU A 43 1.95 -11.73 -6.73
N ALA A 44 0.91 -11.89 -7.55
CA ALA A 44 -0.17 -10.90 -7.66
C ALA A 44 -0.90 -10.70 -6.31
N VAL A 45 -1.16 -11.77 -5.56
CA VAL A 45 -1.79 -11.71 -4.23
C VAL A 45 -0.90 -10.98 -3.23
N LEU A 46 0.41 -11.23 -3.22
CA LEU A 46 1.35 -10.59 -2.31
C LEU A 46 1.56 -9.11 -2.65
N GLN A 47 1.64 -8.76 -3.94
CA GLN A 47 1.72 -7.37 -4.41
C GLN A 47 0.43 -6.60 -4.10
N ALA A 48 -0.74 -7.21 -4.34
CA ALA A 48 -2.04 -6.66 -3.94
C ALA A 48 -2.08 -6.36 -2.44
N HIS A 49 -1.52 -7.26 -1.63
CA HIS A 49 -1.43 -7.08 -0.20
C HIS A 49 -0.48 -5.97 0.23
N GLN A 50 0.68 -5.87 -0.44
CA GLN A 50 1.62 -4.79 -0.19
C GLN A 50 1.00 -3.44 -0.50
N LEU A 51 0.21 -3.34 -1.58
CA LEU A 51 -0.53 -2.12 -1.91
C LEU A 51 -1.63 -1.80 -0.89
N GLU A 52 -2.33 -2.82 -0.38
CA GLU A 52 -3.34 -2.67 0.67
C GLU A 52 -2.72 -2.21 2.00
N THR A 53 -1.62 -2.83 2.42
CA THR A 53 -0.90 -2.44 3.64
C THR A 53 -0.15 -1.13 3.47
N GLY A 54 0.18 -0.73 2.24
CA GLY A 54 0.79 0.55 1.90
C GLY A 54 2.23 0.72 2.37
N THR A 55 2.91 -0.35 2.79
CA THR A 55 4.30 -0.30 3.30
C THR A 55 5.34 -0.64 2.22
N SER A 56 6.59 -0.25 2.44
CA SER A 56 7.70 -0.62 1.54
C SER A 56 8.01 -2.12 1.54
N TYR A 57 7.60 -2.86 2.58
CA TYR A 57 7.96 -4.25 2.79
C TYR A 57 6.85 -5.21 2.35
N GLY A 58 7.26 -6.40 1.88
CA GLY A 58 6.34 -7.49 1.59
C GLY A 58 5.62 -7.98 2.84
N LEU A 59 4.47 -8.63 2.65
CA LEU A 59 3.58 -9.11 3.71
C LEU A 59 4.32 -9.88 4.82
N PHE A 60 5.22 -10.81 4.47
CA PHE A 60 5.88 -11.70 5.42
C PHE A 60 7.10 -11.07 6.12
N GLN A 61 7.55 -9.92 5.62
CA GLN A 61 8.65 -9.15 6.21
C GLN A 61 8.18 -8.06 7.17
N GLN A 62 6.87 -7.93 7.35
CA GLN A 62 6.27 -7.01 8.31
C GLN A 62 6.09 -7.66 9.68
N VAL A 63 5.98 -6.82 10.72
CA VAL A 63 5.64 -7.25 12.08
C VAL A 63 4.12 -7.48 12.17
N TYR A 64 3.71 -8.73 12.39
CA TYR A 64 2.29 -9.13 12.43
C TYR A 64 1.47 -8.27 13.39
N ALA A 65 1.97 -8.05 14.60
CA ALA A 65 1.28 -7.27 15.61
C ALA A 65 0.98 -5.83 15.18
N ASN A 66 1.78 -5.24 14.29
CA ASN A 66 1.68 -3.82 13.92
C ASN A 66 0.78 -3.60 12.71
N THR A 67 0.96 -4.38 11.64
CA THR A 67 0.34 -4.09 10.33
C THR A 67 -0.74 -5.10 9.93
N SER A 68 -0.94 -6.19 10.67
CA SER A 68 -1.98 -7.18 10.33
C SER A 68 -3.40 -6.63 10.32
N ILE A 69 -3.67 -5.52 11.00
CA ILE A 69 -5.00 -4.88 10.94
C ILE A 69 -5.29 -4.23 9.58
N LEU A 70 -4.24 -3.83 8.85
CA LEU A 70 -4.33 -3.24 7.50
C LEU A 70 -4.59 -4.31 6.44
N ALA A 71 -4.18 -5.54 6.73
CA ALA A 71 -4.27 -6.69 5.86
C ALA A 71 -5.70 -7.25 5.76
N SER A 72 -6.20 -7.47 4.54
CA SER A 72 -7.43 -8.24 4.30
C SER A 72 -7.35 -9.66 4.86
N ASP A 73 -8.48 -10.16 5.38
CA ASP A 73 -8.59 -11.51 5.93
C ASP A 73 -8.61 -12.56 4.83
N MET A 74 -7.40 -12.95 4.38
CA MET A 74 -7.17 -13.99 3.39
C MET A 74 -6.23 -15.08 3.90
N TRP A 75 -6.11 -16.17 3.13
CA TRP A 75 -5.25 -17.30 3.48
C TRP A 75 -3.79 -16.86 3.74
N ALA A 76 -3.26 -15.86 3.02
CA ALA A 76 -1.91 -15.35 3.21
C ALA A 76 -1.73 -14.64 4.56
N LYS A 77 -2.71 -13.84 5.02
CA LYS A 77 -2.69 -13.23 6.35
C LYS A 77 -2.74 -14.27 7.46
N ARG A 78 -3.52 -15.34 7.27
CA ARG A 78 -3.56 -16.48 8.21
C ARG A 78 -2.21 -17.21 8.25
N THR A 79 -1.64 -17.46 7.07
CA THR A 79 -0.30 -18.06 6.95
C THR A 79 0.73 -17.19 7.66
N TRP A 80 0.68 -15.87 7.48
CA TRP A 80 1.57 -14.94 8.18
C TRP A 80 1.43 -15.03 9.71
N SER A 81 0.20 -15.12 10.23
CA SER A 81 -0.04 -15.35 11.67
C SER A 81 0.56 -16.67 12.16
N GLU A 82 0.43 -17.73 11.37
CA GLU A 82 1.01 -19.05 11.68
C GLU A 82 2.55 -18.96 11.70
N LEU A 83 3.15 -18.31 10.70
CA LEU A 83 4.61 -18.14 10.63
C LEU A 83 5.16 -17.30 11.79
N ASP A 84 4.46 -16.21 12.14
CA ASP A 84 4.82 -15.36 13.28
C ASP A 84 4.79 -16.16 14.60
N SER A 85 3.73 -16.96 14.82
CA SER A 85 3.61 -17.82 16.00
C SER A 85 4.70 -18.89 16.12
N LEU A 86 5.28 -19.30 14.99
CA LEU A 86 6.37 -20.28 14.91
C LEU A 86 7.75 -19.62 14.83
N SER A 87 7.82 -18.28 14.84
CA SER A 87 9.06 -17.52 14.62
C SER A 87 9.79 -17.89 13.32
N ILE A 88 9.02 -18.17 12.26
CA ILE A 88 9.53 -18.47 10.93
C ILE A 88 9.56 -17.19 10.10
N HIS A 89 10.75 -16.80 9.65
CA HIS A 89 10.92 -15.66 8.75
C HIS A 89 10.91 -16.13 7.29
N LEU A 90 10.02 -15.53 6.50
CA LEU A 90 9.93 -15.77 5.06
C LEU A 90 10.08 -14.45 4.33
N GLU A 91 11.01 -14.41 3.39
CA GLU A 91 11.23 -13.23 2.56
C GLU A 91 10.70 -13.51 1.15
N PHE A 92 9.90 -12.58 0.66
CA PHE A 92 9.42 -12.53 -0.71
C PHE A 92 9.92 -11.26 -1.38
N ASP A 93 10.61 -11.41 -2.50
CA ASP A 93 11.07 -10.29 -3.31
C ASP A 93 9.87 -9.67 -4.04
N SER A 94 9.33 -8.59 -3.48
CA SER A 94 8.25 -7.82 -4.10
C SER A 94 8.74 -6.44 -4.54
N PRO A 95 8.21 -5.89 -5.64
CA PRO A 95 8.55 -4.55 -6.07
C PRO A 95 8.22 -3.55 -4.96
N SER A 96 9.20 -2.77 -4.54
CA SER A 96 9.02 -1.80 -3.46
C SER A 96 8.09 -0.66 -3.88
N LEU A 97 7.27 -0.20 -2.94
CA LEU A 97 6.57 1.07 -3.07
C LEU A 97 7.60 2.19 -2.90
N LEU A 98 7.96 2.85 -4.00
CA LEU A 98 9.04 3.83 -4.02
C LEU A 98 8.54 5.27 -3.85
N PRO A 99 9.19 6.06 -2.99
CA PRO A 99 9.02 7.50 -2.96
C PRO A 99 9.39 8.14 -4.31
N LEU A 100 8.63 9.14 -4.74
CA LEU A 100 8.80 9.71 -6.09
C LEU A 100 9.75 10.91 -6.15
N ARG A 101 9.99 11.55 -5.00
CA ARG A 101 10.77 12.78 -4.90
C ARG A 101 11.43 12.91 -3.55
N GLN A 102 12.36 13.85 -3.45
CA GLN A 102 13.09 14.09 -2.22
C GLN A 102 12.14 14.47 -1.07
N GLY A 103 12.29 13.78 0.07
CA GLY A 103 11.46 14.00 1.26
C GLY A 103 10.08 13.33 1.18
N ASP A 104 9.78 12.60 0.11
CA ASP A 104 8.54 11.85 -0.01
C ASP A 104 8.57 10.60 0.86
N GLN A 105 7.41 10.24 1.39
CA GLN A 105 7.25 9.16 2.34
C GLN A 105 5.95 8.41 2.04
N LEU A 106 5.89 7.15 2.45
CA LEU A 106 4.66 6.38 2.39
C LEU A 106 3.68 6.91 3.43
N LEU A 107 2.41 7.01 3.02
CA LEU A 107 1.36 7.52 3.89
C LEU A 107 1.16 6.64 5.12
N VAL A 108 1.30 5.32 4.96
CA VAL A 108 1.13 4.37 6.07
C VAL A 108 2.25 4.48 7.09
N ASP A 109 3.49 4.65 6.64
CA ASP A 109 4.62 4.83 7.55
C ASP A 109 4.41 6.08 8.42
N LEU A 110 3.92 7.17 7.83
CA LEU A 110 3.53 8.37 8.56
C LEU A 110 2.44 8.11 9.62
N PHE A 111 1.45 7.25 9.33
CA PHE A 111 0.42 6.89 10.31
C PHE A 111 1.01 6.07 11.46
N ILE A 112 1.86 5.09 11.15
CA ILE A 112 2.53 4.23 12.14
C ILE A 112 3.40 5.10 13.07
N ASP A 113 4.17 6.03 12.50
CA ASP A 113 5.02 6.97 13.26
C ASP A 113 4.20 7.91 14.16
N SER A 114 2.94 8.19 13.80
CA SER A 114 2.02 8.99 14.63
C SER A 114 1.38 8.23 15.80
N LEU A 115 1.69 6.94 15.97
CA LEU A 115 1.25 6.09 17.09
C LEU A 115 -0.29 6.06 17.29
N VAL A 116 -1.05 6.09 16.19
CA VAL A 116 -2.51 5.95 16.23
C VAL A 116 -2.92 4.53 16.65
N ASP A 117 -4.11 4.39 17.25
CA ASP A 117 -4.67 3.08 17.58
C ASP A 117 -4.96 2.25 16.32
N GLN A 118 -4.97 0.92 16.45
CA GLN A 118 -5.11 0.01 15.31
C GLN A 118 -6.39 0.20 14.49
N LEU A 119 -7.51 0.56 15.14
CA LEU A 119 -8.77 0.78 14.44
C LEU A 119 -8.69 2.08 13.62
N THR A 120 -8.20 3.16 14.21
CA THR A 120 -7.95 4.41 13.50
C THR A 120 -6.92 4.22 12.37
N LEU A 121 -5.85 3.46 12.60
CA LEU A 121 -4.85 3.12 11.59
C LEU A 121 -5.49 2.45 10.37
N LYS A 122 -6.34 1.46 10.58
CA LYS A 122 -7.08 0.76 9.52
C LYS A 122 -7.92 1.73 8.68
N TRP A 123 -8.70 2.59 9.34
CA TRP A 123 -9.60 3.50 8.64
C TRP A 123 -8.88 4.69 8.01
N LEU A 124 -7.80 5.17 8.62
CA LEU A 124 -6.92 6.16 8.00
C LEU A 124 -6.26 5.59 6.75
N ASN A 125 -5.75 4.35 6.78
CA ASN A 125 -5.18 3.69 5.60
C ASN A 125 -6.22 3.46 4.48
N TRP A 126 -7.49 3.26 4.84
CA TRP A 126 -8.56 3.13 3.86
C TRP A 126 -8.78 4.40 3.01
N CYS A 127 -8.47 5.59 3.55
CA CYS A 127 -8.64 6.86 2.83
C CYS A 127 -7.70 6.99 1.61
N PRO A 128 -6.36 6.82 1.75
CA PRO A 128 -5.43 6.75 0.63
C PRO A 128 -5.75 5.65 -0.38
N ILE A 129 -6.13 4.45 0.09
CA ILE A 129 -6.54 3.35 -0.79
C ILE A 129 -7.73 3.77 -1.66
N PHE A 130 -8.72 4.47 -1.09
CA PHE A 130 -9.83 5.00 -1.87
C PHE A 130 -9.39 6.08 -2.86
N LEU A 131 -8.40 6.90 -2.52
CA LEU A 131 -7.84 7.94 -3.40
C LEU A 131 -6.88 7.39 -4.47
N HIS A 132 -6.50 6.11 -4.40
CA HIS A 132 -5.44 5.50 -5.20
C HIS A 132 -4.07 6.15 -4.94
N ALA A 133 -3.79 6.46 -3.67
CA ALA A 133 -2.57 7.10 -3.21
C ALA A 133 -1.78 6.18 -2.28
N VAL A 134 -0.45 6.15 -2.47
CA VAL A 134 0.50 5.38 -1.65
C VAL A 134 1.47 6.31 -0.93
N THR A 135 1.97 7.31 -1.65
CA THR A 135 2.98 8.27 -1.19
C THR A 135 2.35 9.62 -0.87
N LEU A 136 3.05 10.44 -0.08
CA LEU A 136 2.63 11.81 0.17
C LEU A 136 2.54 12.62 -1.13
N SER A 137 3.42 12.34 -2.10
CA SER A 137 3.36 12.93 -3.43
C SER A 137 2.05 12.74 -4.18
N ASP A 138 1.32 11.65 -3.93
CA ASP A 138 0.07 11.35 -4.61
C ASP A 138 -1.09 12.26 -4.19
N ILE A 139 -1.01 12.87 -3.00
CA ILE A 139 -2.08 13.68 -2.42
C ILE A 139 -1.82 15.19 -2.44
N VAL A 140 -0.60 15.61 -2.77
CA VAL A 140 -0.18 17.02 -2.82
C VAL A 140 -0.06 17.53 -4.26
N ASN A 141 0.08 18.85 -4.42
CA ASN A 141 0.30 19.47 -5.72
C ASN A 141 1.66 19.07 -6.34
N ALA A 142 1.82 19.34 -7.63
CA ALA A 142 3.04 19.05 -8.38
C ALA A 142 4.30 19.70 -7.78
N GLU A 143 4.13 20.86 -7.13
CA GLU A 143 5.20 21.59 -6.45
C GLU A 143 5.56 20.99 -5.07
N GLY A 144 4.70 20.14 -4.48
CA GLY A 144 4.95 19.58 -3.16
C GLY A 144 4.77 20.55 -2.00
N THR A 145 4.02 21.63 -2.22
CA THR A 145 3.83 22.71 -1.25
C THR A 145 2.50 22.60 -0.51
N ALA A 146 1.47 21.99 -1.09
CA ALA A 146 0.14 21.92 -0.47
C ALA A 146 -0.66 20.69 -0.88
N ILE A 147 -1.54 20.23 0.01
CA ILE A 147 -2.45 19.11 -0.23
C ILE A 147 -3.54 19.53 -1.22
N THR A 148 -3.78 18.67 -2.21
CA THR A 148 -4.77 18.95 -3.25
C THR A 148 -6.18 19.00 -2.68
N LEU A 149 -7.03 19.86 -3.25
CA LEU A 149 -8.43 19.97 -2.83
C LEU A 149 -9.20 18.66 -3.05
N LYS A 150 -8.83 17.88 -4.08
CA LYS A 150 -9.43 16.57 -4.37
C LYS A 150 -9.09 15.56 -3.27
N ALA A 151 -7.80 15.40 -2.93
CA ALA A 151 -7.37 14.54 -1.84
C ALA A 151 -7.88 15.01 -0.48
N TRP A 152 -8.11 16.31 -0.28
CA TRP A 152 -8.72 16.83 0.94
C TRP A 152 -10.22 16.49 1.06
N LYS A 153 -10.97 16.53 -0.05
CA LYS A 153 -12.43 16.28 -0.09
C LYS A 153 -12.81 14.82 -0.32
N GLY A 154 -11.83 13.93 -0.55
CA GLY A 154 -12.09 12.52 -0.86
C GLY A 154 -12.60 12.32 -2.26
N LEU A 155 -12.12 13.13 -3.20
CA LEU A 155 -12.42 12.99 -4.61
C LEU A 155 -11.22 12.34 -5.28
N ARG A 156 -11.45 11.25 -6.02
CA ARG A 156 -10.41 10.63 -6.82
C ARG A 156 -9.92 11.63 -7.86
N ALA A 157 -8.61 11.71 -8.03
CA ALA A 157 -8.05 12.49 -9.13
C ALA A 157 -8.25 11.72 -10.44
N ASP A 158 -8.75 12.40 -11.48
CA ASP A 158 -8.88 11.85 -12.84
C ASP A 158 -7.52 11.47 -13.46
N SER A 159 -6.43 11.87 -12.79
CA SER A 159 -5.05 11.77 -13.24
C SER A 159 -4.16 10.91 -12.34
N CYS A 160 -4.71 10.19 -11.36
CA CYS A 160 -3.90 9.32 -10.52
C CYS A 160 -3.43 8.11 -11.35
N SER A 161 -2.24 8.27 -11.93
CA SER A 161 -1.30 7.28 -12.45
C SER A 161 -1.78 5.82 -12.42
N ASP A 162 -1.85 5.20 -13.60
CA ASP A 162 -2.07 3.75 -13.80
C ASP A 162 -0.90 2.87 -13.30
N ARG A 163 -0.06 3.38 -12.37
CA ARG A 163 1.11 2.69 -11.79
C ARG A 163 0.74 1.38 -11.12
N TYR A 164 -0.43 1.35 -10.48
CA TYR A 164 -0.90 0.20 -9.73
C TYR A 164 -2.31 -0.19 -10.16
N GLN A 165 -2.59 -1.49 -10.12
CA GLN A 165 -3.93 -2.00 -10.30
C GLN A 165 -4.66 -1.96 -8.96
N TRP A 166 -5.48 -0.92 -8.79
CA TRP A 166 -6.24 -0.72 -7.56
C TRP A 166 -7.49 -1.60 -7.52
N HIS A 167 -7.76 -2.17 -6.35
CA HIS A 167 -9.01 -2.88 -6.09
C HIS A 167 -10.20 -1.91 -6.08
N ARG A 168 -11.39 -2.44 -6.37
CA ARG A 168 -12.62 -1.65 -6.25
C ARG A 168 -12.87 -1.31 -4.78
N THR A 169 -12.68 -0.05 -4.44
CA THR A 169 -12.85 0.43 -3.06
C THR A 169 -14.04 1.36 -2.94
N ALA A 170 -14.80 1.21 -1.85
CA ALA A 170 -15.88 2.11 -1.48
C ALA A 170 -15.32 3.33 -0.75
N ARG A 171 -15.96 4.49 -0.93
CA ARG A 171 -15.59 5.70 -0.20
C ARG A 171 -15.82 5.48 1.30
N PRO A 172 -14.81 5.70 2.17
CA PRO A 172 -15.03 5.64 3.61
C PRO A 172 -16.07 6.67 4.07
N SER A 173 -16.70 6.41 5.21
CA SER A 173 -17.74 7.28 5.75
C SER A 173 -17.19 8.68 6.06
N ASN A 174 -18.07 9.67 6.14
CA ASN A 174 -17.66 11.05 6.46
C ASN A 174 -16.95 11.17 7.81
N GLN A 175 -17.25 10.29 8.77
CA GLN A 175 -16.56 10.24 10.07
C GLN A 175 -15.06 9.98 9.89
N TRP A 176 -14.69 8.95 9.12
CA TRP A 176 -13.30 8.61 8.85
C TRP A 176 -12.62 9.64 7.94
N TRP A 177 -13.41 10.29 7.08
CA TRP A 177 -12.90 11.41 6.29
C TRP A 177 -12.55 12.64 7.14
N THR A 178 -13.34 12.92 8.18
CA THR A 178 -13.02 13.96 9.15
C THR A 178 -11.75 13.61 9.92
N ALA A 179 -11.59 12.34 10.33
CA ALA A 179 -10.37 11.86 10.99
C ALA A 179 -9.14 12.02 10.08
N TRP A 180 -9.26 11.69 8.80
CA TRP A 180 -8.24 11.94 7.78
C TRP A 180 -7.83 13.42 7.71
N GLN A 181 -8.80 14.33 7.62
CA GLN A 181 -8.53 15.77 7.58
C GLN A 181 -7.89 16.30 8.86
N GLN A 182 -8.35 15.84 10.02
CA GLN A 182 -7.77 16.17 11.32
C GLN A 182 -6.32 15.70 11.43
N TRP A 183 -6.06 14.44 11.05
CA TRP A 183 -4.71 13.87 11.08
C TRP A 183 -3.77 14.67 10.18
N ILE A 184 -4.18 14.95 8.93
CA ILE A 184 -3.42 15.80 8.01
C ILE A 184 -3.13 17.18 8.62
N SER A 185 -4.15 17.81 9.21
CA SER A 185 -4.03 19.18 9.73
C SER A 185 -3.00 19.27 10.86
N THR A 186 -2.92 18.19 11.63
CA THR A 186 -2.08 18.07 12.81
C THR A 186 -0.65 17.74 12.42
N HIS A 187 -0.46 16.75 11.54
CA HIS A 187 0.86 16.17 11.25
C HIS A 187 1.54 16.74 10.00
N LEU A 188 0.77 17.20 8.99
CA LEU A 188 1.33 17.63 7.72
C LEU A 188 1.27 19.13 7.47
N THR A 189 0.24 19.83 7.96
CA THR A 189 0.03 21.26 7.63
C THR A 189 0.20 22.23 8.80
N GLY A 190 0.52 21.73 10.00
CA GLY A 190 0.85 22.57 11.15
C GLY A 190 -0.24 23.59 11.53
N HIS A 191 -1.50 23.19 11.53
CA HIS A 191 -2.67 24.02 11.90
C HIS A 191 -2.91 25.27 11.00
N SER A 192 -2.19 25.39 9.88
CA SER A 192 -2.45 26.45 8.90
C SER A 192 -3.74 26.16 8.12
N ASN A 193 -4.63 27.14 8.04
CA ASN A 193 -5.90 27.07 7.28
C ASN A 193 -5.72 26.89 5.76
N GLN A 194 -4.48 26.86 5.24
CA GLN A 194 -4.19 26.89 3.81
C GLN A 194 -3.81 25.55 3.16
N ARG A 195 -3.92 24.40 3.87
CA ARG A 195 -3.48 23.07 3.36
C ARG A 195 -2.00 22.99 2.94
N GLY A 196 -1.21 24.01 3.27
CA GLY A 196 0.23 24.05 2.98
C GLY A 196 0.96 23.05 3.86
N LEU A 197 1.89 22.30 3.28
CA LEU A 197 2.76 21.39 4.02
C LEU A 197 3.71 22.19 4.90
N SER A 198 3.92 21.75 6.14
CA SER A 198 4.89 22.34 7.06
C SER A 198 6.33 22.16 6.55
N SER A 199 6.61 21.05 5.87
CA SER A 199 7.85 20.82 5.14
C SER A 199 7.51 20.53 3.68
N PRO A 200 7.83 21.43 2.74
CA PRO A 200 7.57 21.18 1.32
C PRO A 200 8.46 20.04 0.81
N LEU A 201 7.92 19.28 -0.14
CA LEU A 201 8.66 18.19 -0.78
C LEU A 201 9.65 18.74 -1.81
N GLY A 202 10.78 18.05 -1.97
CA GLY A 202 11.86 18.43 -2.87
C GLY A 202 11.67 17.97 -4.32
N PRO A 203 12.73 18.04 -5.14
CA PRO A 203 12.68 17.69 -6.56
C PRO A 203 12.40 16.20 -6.81
N TRP A 204 11.77 15.90 -7.94
CA TRP A 204 11.48 14.54 -8.41
C TRP A 204 12.75 13.73 -8.67
N HIS A 205 12.80 12.47 -8.23
CA HIS A 205 13.97 11.60 -8.39
C HIS A 205 14.15 11.13 -9.83
N SER A 206 13.06 10.84 -10.54
CA SER A 206 13.02 10.56 -11.97
C SER A 206 11.62 10.84 -12.49
N VAL A 207 11.50 11.65 -13.54
CA VAL A 207 10.21 11.91 -14.20
C VAL A 207 9.87 10.69 -15.03
N ASP A 208 9.19 9.72 -14.45
CA ASP A 208 8.64 8.61 -15.21
C ASP A 208 7.59 9.19 -16.19
N LEU A 209 7.72 8.87 -17.48
CA LEU A 209 6.99 9.48 -18.62
C LEU A 209 5.45 9.31 -18.57
N SER A 210 4.93 8.61 -17.56
CA SER A 210 3.49 8.49 -17.28
C SER A 210 2.93 9.66 -16.46
N TRP A 211 3.77 10.56 -15.96
CA TRP A 211 3.35 11.73 -15.19
C TRP A 211 2.83 12.84 -16.11
N LYS A 212 1.53 13.16 -16.00
CA LYS A 212 0.84 14.12 -16.87
C LYS A 212 1.28 15.58 -16.70
N TRP A 213 2.08 15.90 -15.69
CA TRP A 213 2.57 17.25 -15.43
C TRP A 213 4.02 17.41 -15.88
N GLN A 214 4.22 18.02 -17.04
CA GLN A 214 5.55 18.31 -17.57
C GLN A 214 6.03 19.70 -17.13
N TYR A 215 7.24 19.76 -16.58
CA TYR A 215 7.91 21.01 -16.23
C TYR A 215 8.52 21.65 -17.49
N SER A 216 8.16 22.91 -17.81
CA SER A 216 8.79 23.67 -18.88
C SER A 216 9.77 24.68 -18.31
N GLN A 217 11.07 24.51 -18.59
CA GLN A 217 12.15 25.39 -18.11
C GLN A 217 12.08 26.84 -18.64
N MET A 218 11.27 27.13 -19.66
CA MET A 218 11.27 28.43 -20.33
C MET A 218 10.36 29.49 -19.68
N LYS A 219 9.40 29.08 -18.85
CA LYS A 219 8.47 30.00 -18.18
C LYS A 219 8.25 29.45 -16.78
N ALA A 220 8.67 30.16 -15.74
CA ALA A 220 8.50 29.76 -14.35
C ALA A 220 7.03 29.79 -13.89
N THR A 221 6.15 29.05 -14.57
CA THR A 221 4.73 28.87 -14.26
C THR A 221 4.22 27.62 -14.99
N VAL A 222 3.57 26.70 -14.26
CA VAL A 222 2.96 25.49 -14.84
C VAL A 222 1.67 25.86 -15.58
N LEU A 223 1.59 25.60 -16.89
CA LEU A 223 0.37 25.78 -17.69
C LEU A 223 -0.54 24.55 -17.64
N LEU A 224 -1.84 24.80 -17.56
CA LEU A 224 -2.95 23.84 -17.68
C LEU A 224 -2.97 23.18 -19.06
N HIS A 225 -3.25 21.88 -19.15
CA HIS A 225 -3.56 21.22 -20.42
C HIS A 225 -5.06 21.31 -20.73
N THR A 226 -5.42 22.16 -21.68
CA THR A 226 -6.69 22.10 -22.43
C THR A 226 -6.48 21.25 -23.68
N HIS A 227 -7.24 20.15 -23.83
CA HIS A 227 -7.66 19.56 -25.11
C HIS A 227 -8.90 18.69 -24.77
N ALA A 228 -10.15 19.04 -25.06
CA ALA A 228 -10.76 19.43 -26.34
C ALA A 228 -10.39 18.46 -27.47
N MET A 229 -11.18 17.39 -27.62
CA MET A 229 -11.25 16.59 -28.84
C MET A 229 -11.77 17.47 -29.97
N VAL A 230 -10.92 17.78 -30.95
CA VAL A 230 -11.33 18.29 -32.26
C VAL A 230 -11.47 17.08 -33.18
N CYS A 231 -12.69 16.85 -33.67
CA CYS A 231 -13.01 15.88 -34.70
C CYS A 231 -12.61 16.47 -36.06
N VAL A 232 -11.81 15.73 -36.85
CA VAL A 232 -11.64 16.02 -38.28
C VAL A 232 -11.93 14.73 -39.05
N ARG A 233 -13.08 14.70 -39.73
CA ARG A 233 -13.38 13.78 -40.81
C ARG A 233 -12.87 14.37 -42.13
N LYS A 234 -12.45 13.51 -43.06
CA LYS A 234 -12.56 13.82 -44.50
C LYS A 234 -14.02 13.70 -44.92
#